data_AF-A0A932PV00-F1
#
_entry.id   AF-A0A932PV00-F1
#
_cell.length_a   1.000
_cell.length_b   1.000
_cell.length_c   1.000
_cell.angle_alpha   90.00
_cell.angle_beta   90.00
_cell.angle_gamma   90.00
#
_symmetry.space_group_name_H-M   'P 1'
#
loop_
_entity.id
_entity.type
_entity.pdbx_description
1 polymer ?
#
loop_
_entity_poly.entity_id
_entity_poly.type
_entity_poly.pdbx_seq_one_letter_code
_entity_poly.pdbx_strand_id
1 'polypeptide(L)'
;MKMSSAILPGVKMTFILRPSTSTYWGGDTKTAEAIIHGMNHLGVETKFIVDVVELGPSDFIFLNNTYDDLRPLKTAVSFFGIPYGVIPYYEDHIHYFST
;
A
#
# COMPACT_ATOMS: atom_id res chain seq x y z
N MET A 1 20.53 22.92 3.71
CA MET A 1 20.74 21.65 2.98
C MET A 1 19.67 21.55 1.90
N LYS A 2 20.02 21.58 0.61
CA LYS A 2 19.06 21.22 -0.45
C LYS A 2 18.92 19.71 -0.41
N MET A 3 17.80 19.19 0.09
CA MET A 3 17.47 17.80 -0.14
C MET A 3 17.30 17.65 -1.65
N SER A 4 18.26 17.00 -2.29
CA SER A 4 18.04 16.47 -3.63
C SER A 4 16.84 15.55 -3.51
N SER A 5 15.70 15.96 -4.07
CA SER A 5 14.56 15.07 -4.23
C SER A 5 15.06 13.95 -5.13
N ALA A 6 15.43 12.81 -4.54
CA ALA A 6 15.72 11.62 -5.30
C ALA A 6 14.40 11.24 -5.96
N ILE A 7 14.23 11.66 -7.21
CA ILE A 7 13.19 11.15 -8.08
C ILE A 7 13.63 9.73 -8.39
N LEU A 8 12.75 8.76 -8.17
CA LEU A 8 12.99 7.34 -8.44
C LEU A 8 12.21 6.92 -9.70
N PRO A 9 12.51 7.50 -10.88
CA PRO A 9 11.74 7.23 -12.08
C PRO A 9 11.89 5.75 -12.48
N GLY A 10 10.76 5.12 -12.79
CA GLY A 10 10.72 3.73 -13.26
C GLY A 10 10.57 2.68 -12.17
N VAL A 11 10.62 3.06 -10.88
CA VAL A 11 10.24 2.16 -9.78
C VAL A 11 8.73 1.99 -9.77
N LYS A 12 8.27 0.74 -9.64
CA LYS A 12 6.86 0.36 -9.63
C LYS A 12 6.48 -0.23 -8.28
N MET A 13 5.40 0.26 -7.69
CA MET A 13 4.89 -0.25 -6.43
C MET A 13 3.41 -0.62 -6.55
N THR A 14 3.06 -1.79 -6.03
CA THR A 14 1.66 -2.26 -6.01
C THR A 14 1.13 -2.26 -4.59
N PHE A 15 -0.06 -1.70 -4.40
CA PHE A 15 -0.78 -1.67 -3.14
C PHE A 15 -1.95 -2.65 -3.25
N ILE A 16 -1.91 -3.74 -2.47
CA ILE A 16 -3.01 -4.69 -2.34
C ILE A 16 -3.83 -4.28 -1.12
N LEU A 17 -4.94 -3.57 -1.36
CA LEU A 17 -5.83 -3.09 -0.30
C LEU A 17 -7.23 -3.66 -0.49
N ARG A 18 -8.01 -3.69 0.59
CA ARG A 18 -9.41 -4.09 0.53
C ARG A 18 -10.21 -3.13 -0.37
N PRO A 19 -11.38 -3.54 -0.89
CA PRO A 19 -12.28 -2.63 -1.57
C PRO A 19 -12.65 -1.44 -0.68
N SER A 20 -12.61 -0.23 -1.24
CA SER A 20 -12.97 1.03 -0.58
C SER A 20 -14.44 1.09 -0.11
N THR A 21 -15.27 0.14 -0.54
CA THR A 21 -16.66 -0.02 -0.10
C THR A 21 -16.81 -0.69 1.27
N SER A 22 -15.72 -1.19 1.87
CA SER A 22 -15.73 -1.73 3.24
C SER A 22 -15.73 -0.60 4.26
N THR A 23 -16.93 -0.11 4.58
CA THR A 23 -17.21 1.05 5.45
C THR A 23 -16.71 0.96 6.90
N TYR A 24 -16.13 -0.17 7.32
CA TYR A 24 -15.77 -0.43 8.72
C TYR A 24 -14.32 -0.09 9.09
N TRP A 25 -13.41 0.11 8.13
CA TRP A 25 -11.97 0.20 8.41
C TRP A 25 -11.31 1.24 7.47
N GLY A 26 -11.28 2.51 7.90
CA GLY A 26 -10.82 3.63 7.05
C GLY A 26 -9.41 4.16 7.34
N GLY A 27 -8.79 3.77 8.46
CA GLY A 27 -7.49 4.33 8.89
C GLY A 27 -6.29 3.82 8.08
N ASP A 28 -6.31 2.54 7.73
CA ASP A 28 -5.38 1.86 6.83
C ASP A 28 -5.49 2.39 5.38
N THR A 29 -6.71 2.65 4.91
CA THR A 29 -6.95 3.19 3.56
C THR A 29 -6.39 4.61 3.42
N LYS A 30 -6.62 5.48 4.41
CA LYS A 30 -6.01 6.83 4.43
C LYS A 30 -4.49 6.79 4.53
N THR A 31 -3.96 5.85 5.31
CA THR A 31 -2.50 5.64 5.41
C THR A 31 -1.93 5.20 4.05
N ALA A 32 -2.59 4.27 3.38
CA ALA A 32 -2.22 3.83 2.04
C ALA A 32 -2.27 4.98 1.02
N GLU A 33 -3.33 5.80 1.05
CA GLU A 33 -3.46 6.99 0.20
C GLU A 33 -2.31 7.99 0.42
N ALA A 34 -1.94 8.26 1.67
CA ALA A 34 -0.83 9.16 2.01
C ALA A 34 0.52 8.62 1.49
N ILE A 35 0.75 7.30 1.64
CA ILE A 35 1.95 6.65 1.11
C ILE A 35 1.95 6.72 -0.42
N ILE A 36 0.84 6.35 -1.08
CA ILE A 36 0.68 6.41 -2.54
C ILE A 36 0.98 7.83 -3.06
N HIS A 37 0.42 8.86 -2.42
CA HIS A 37 0.67 10.24 -2.80
C HIS A 37 2.16 10.61 -2.65
N GLY A 38 2.81 10.23 -1.54
CA GLY A 38 4.23 10.44 -1.33
C GLY A 38 5.11 9.74 -2.37
N MET A 39 4.79 8.48 -2.71
CA MET A 39 5.52 7.70 -3.71
C MET A 39 5.38 8.30 -5.11
N ASN A 40 4.16 8.69 -5.52
CA ASN A 40 3.94 9.37 -6.79
C ASN A 40 4.69 10.71 -6.87
N HIS A 41 4.76 11.47 -5.76
CA HIS A 41 5.55 12.70 -5.69
C HIS A 41 7.05 12.45 -5.90
N LEU A 42 7.54 11.28 -5.50
CA LEU A 42 8.91 10.83 -5.75
C LEU A 42 9.12 10.21 -7.15
N GLY A 43 8.09 10.18 -7.99
CA GLY A 43 8.16 9.62 -9.35
C GLY A 43 8.06 8.09 -9.41
N VAL A 44 7.63 7.45 -8.32
CA VAL A 44 7.32 6.01 -8.30
C VAL A 44 5.95 5.78 -8.95
N GLU A 45 5.86 4.82 -9.85
CA GLU A 45 4.59 4.40 -10.46
C GLU A 45 3.83 3.51 -9.48
N THR A 46 2.69 3.99 -8.95
CA THR A 46 1.87 3.22 -8.00
C THR A 46 0.64 2.60 -8.66
N LYS A 47 0.32 1.34 -8.35
CA LYS A 47 -0.92 0.67 -8.75
C LYS A 47 -1.70 0.20 -7.53
N PHE A 48 -3.00 0.45 -7.50
CA PHE A 48 -3.92 -0.14 -6.54
C PHE A 48 -4.61 -1.38 -7.13
N ILE A 49 -4.66 -2.48 -6.38
CA ILE A 49 -5.41 -3.70 -6.72
C ILE A 49 -6.08 -4.27 -5.47
N VAL A 50 -7.10 -5.12 -5.66
CA VAL A 50 -7.80 -5.81 -4.57
C VAL A 50 -7.33 -7.26 -4.43
N ASP A 51 -6.94 -7.86 -5.56
CA ASP A 51 -6.57 -9.27 -5.64
C ASP A 51 -5.24 -9.45 -6.39
N VAL A 52 -4.47 -10.46 -5.98
CA VAL A 52 -3.21 -10.86 -6.60
C VAL A 52 -3.36 -11.27 -8.06
N VAL A 53 -4.55 -11.65 -8.51
CA VAL A 53 -4.81 -11.92 -9.95
C VAL A 53 -4.62 -10.69 -10.82
N GLU A 54 -4.72 -9.49 -10.25
CA GLU A 54 -4.50 -8.22 -10.95
C GLU A 54 -3.03 -7.76 -10.89
N LEU A 55 -2.15 -8.55 -10.25
CA LEU A 55 -0.76 -8.21 -10.04
C LEU A 55 -0.03 -8.15 -11.39
N GLY A 56 0.44 -6.95 -11.73
CA GLY A 56 1.35 -6.72 -12.85
C GLY A 56 2.81 -6.64 -12.38
N PRO A 57 3.72 -6.23 -13.28
CA PRO A 57 5.11 -5.94 -12.93
C PRO A 57 5.19 -4.94 -11.77
N SER A 58 5.93 -5.29 -10.72
CA SER A 58 6.09 -4.49 -9.51
C SER A 58 7.44 -4.77 -8.88
N ASP A 59 8.12 -3.73 -8.39
CA ASP A 59 9.40 -3.84 -7.69
C ASP A 59 9.19 -4.04 -6.18
N PHE A 60 8.04 -3.62 -5.66
CA PHE A 60 7.69 -3.77 -4.25
C PHE A 60 6.17 -3.78 -4.04
N ILE A 61 5.69 -4.61 -3.10
CA ILE A 61 4.27 -4.72 -2.79
C ILE A 61 3.97 -4.24 -1.38
N PHE A 62 2.95 -3.40 -1.22
CA PHE A 62 2.36 -3.10 0.08
C PHE A 62 1.09 -3.91 0.29
N LEU A 63 1.07 -4.71 1.36
CA LEU A 63 -0.12 -5.45 1.80
C LEU A 63 -0.83 -4.64 2.88
N ASN A 64 -2.13 -4.40 2.70
CA ASN A 64 -2.94 -3.81 3.75
C ASN A 64 -3.07 -4.80 4.92
N ASN A 65 -2.67 -4.40 6.13
CA ASN A 65 -2.65 -5.31 7.26
C ASN A 65 -4.02 -5.64 7.86
N THR A 66 -5.08 -4.95 7.44
CA THR A 66 -6.39 -5.16 8.04
C THR A 66 -7.02 -6.45 7.55
N TYR A 67 -6.64 -6.99 6.39
CA TYR A 67 -7.16 -8.28 5.88
C TYR A 67 -7.24 -9.34 6.98
N ASP A 68 -8.43 -9.93 7.16
CA ASP A 68 -8.70 -10.94 8.20
C ASP A 68 -7.71 -12.10 8.15
N ASP A 69 -7.26 -12.46 6.94
CA ASP A 69 -6.16 -13.39 6.72
C ASP A 69 -5.21 -12.92 5.61
N LEU A 70 -3.99 -12.57 6.00
CA LEU A 70 -2.92 -12.16 5.09
C LEU A 70 -2.13 -13.33 4.50
N ARG A 71 -2.26 -14.56 5.03
CA ARG A 71 -1.44 -15.70 4.60
C ARG A 71 -1.59 -16.02 3.10
N PRO A 72 -2.80 -15.99 2.50
CA PRO A 72 -2.95 -16.22 1.06
C PRO A 72 -2.20 -15.17 0.24
N LEU A 73 -2.35 -13.89 0.60
CA LEU A 73 -1.65 -12.78 -0.06
C LEU A 73 -0.14 -12.92 0.08
N LYS A 74 0.36 -13.14 1.30
CA LYS A 74 1.80 -13.35 1.59
C LYS A 74 2.37 -14.52 0.79
N THR A 75 1.63 -15.62 0.69
CA THR A 75 2.03 -16.81 -0.09
C THR A 75 2.12 -16.48 -1.57
N ALA A 76 1.11 -15.80 -2.12
CA ALA A 76 1.09 -15.40 -3.52
C ALA A 76 2.23 -14.43 -3.85
N VAL A 77 2.43 -13.36 -3.09
CA VAL A 77 3.54 -12.41 -3.36
C VAL A 77 4.91 -13.06 -3.20
N SER A 78 5.07 -13.98 -2.24
CA SER A 78 6.30 -14.74 -2.08
C SER A 78 6.55 -15.68 -3.26
N PHE A 79 5.50 -16.28 -3.82
CA PHE A 79 5.60 -17.10 -5.04
C PHE A 79 6.12 -16.30 -6.24
N PHE A 80 5.73 -15.03 -6.36
CA PHE A 80 6.24 -14.14 -7.41
C PHE A 80 7.66 -13.61 -7.15
N GLY A 81 8.24 -13.86 -5.97
CA GLY A 81 9.59 -13.40 -5.62
C GLY A 81 9.72 -11.88 -5.46
N ILE A 82 8.59 -11.17 -5.31
CA ILE A 82 8.57 -9.71 -5.18
C ILE A 82 8.62 -9.37 -3.67
N PRO A 83 9.54 -8.48 -3.24
CA PRO A 83 9.58 -8.05 -1.85
C PRO A 83 8.30 -7.33 -1.46
N TYR A 84 7.87 -7.52 -0.21
CA TYR A 84 6.66 -6.89 0.28
C TYR A 84 6.80 -6.32 1.69
N GLY A 85 6.06 -5.24 1.93
CA GLY A 85 5.85 -4.61 3.21
C GLY A 85 4.38 -4.73 3.62
N VAL A 86 4.11 -4.58 4.91
CA VAL A 86 2.77 -4.58 5.45
C VAL A 86 2.48 -3.17 5.94
N ILE A 87 1.40 -2.55 5.44
CA ILE A 87 1.00 -1.21 5.87
C ILE A 87 0.57 -1.31 7.33
N PRO A 88 1.21 -0.59 8.27
CA PRO A 88 0.81 -0.64 9.66
C PRO A 88 -0.62 -0.10 9.82
N TYR A 89 -1.42 -0.77 10.64
CA TYR A 89 -2.75 -0.30 11.01
C TYR A 89 -2.60 0.91 11.91
N TYR A 90 -3.33 1.97 11.58
CA TYR A 90 -3.51 3.11 12.47
C TYR A 90 -4.90 2.97 13.11
N GLU A 91 -4.97 2.24 14.22
CA GLU A 91 -6.21 1.92 14.98
C GLU A 91 -6.91 3.18 15.54
N ASP A 92 -6.26 4.35 15.44
CA ASP A 92 -6.61 5.54 16.21
C ASP A 92 -7.21 6.71 15.40
N HIS A 93 -7.57 6.51 14.14
CA HIS A 93 -8.07 7.61 13.31
C HIS A 93 -9.41 8.21 13.80
N ILE A 94 -10.24 7.43 14.51
CA ILE A 94 -11.50 7.91 15.13
C ILE A 94 -11.21 8.76 16.38
N HIS A 95 -10.13 8.49 17.12
CA HIS A 95 -9.78 9.22 18.33
C HIS A 95 -8.97 10.51 18.07
N TYR A 96 -8.20 10.59 16.99
CA TYR A 96 -7.30 11.74 16.76
C TYR A 96 -7.84 12.87 15.88
N PHE A 97 -8.90 12.64 15.10
CA PHE A 97 -9.43 13.62 14.14
C PHE A 97 -10.92 13.95 14.35
N SER A 98 -11.51 13.50 15.46
CA SER A 98 -12.83 13.96 15.92
C SER A 98 -12.67 15.24 16.74
N THR A 99 -12.43 16.35 16.04
CA THR A 99 -12.69 17.70 16.54
C THR A 99 -13.59 18.43 15.56
#